data_AF-A0A149PW54-F1
#
_entry.id   AF-A0A149PW54-F1
#
_cell.length_a   1.000
_cell.length_b   1.000
_cell.length_c   1.000
_cell.angle_alpha   90.00
_cell.angle_beta   90.00
_cell.angle_gamma   90.00
#
_symmetry.space_group_name_H-M   'P 1'
#
loop_
_entity.id
_entity.type
_entity.pdbx_description
1 polymer ?
#
loop_
_entity_poly.entity_id
_entity_poly.type
_entity_poly.pdbx_seq_one_letter_code
_entity_poly.pdbx_strand_id
1 'polypeptide(L)'
;MLKRRQFLGGLTALSASYLLTACGGGGSSDASGKANAATGASGAAAASGASGTAASSNSTGNTAAVAKDASNVSPDGTSLPAAPYIVDKTGTVWTLSNGVVYRNGATVGITYNVSMVLWHGGKIWHCGTGGEWYVIADVPNFWLHCNDPRTTIPQVPGMFYGMNGHFDYTYSPQQIVSILKGLGCTSYRVGVTNNATQLNAAIGLAQAFQSAGMTLVVLINQGVYDNNGNLFAGENAAYSQGYAVAQSVANALKPYGVTIYECGNELTRQNATVLDFNVAGTKAADFNNANWPVMRGVMRGMIDGVKSVQSNAKCGINFCVNDVGAADALWDGQQPDGSGGYPTVRWDITTWHNYEVYGDVFSLGCDGAQPGFDLPIYCQARYGVPFIITEWNTGPEQSESYRASYITSKLGEFYQNRKTHNMQAVMFYVLDSGDETFGIMVNGSPINPSYNAFQSFTSGNPDN
;
A
#
# COMPACT_ATOMS: atom_id res chain seq x y z
N MET A 1 -17.54 -4.79 7.82
CA MET A 1 -16.56 -5.76 8.38
C MET A 1 -16.46 -7.09 7.62
N LEU A 2 -17.52 -7.63 6.99
CA LEU A 2 -17.42 -8.87 6.18
C LEU A 2 -16.48 -8.74 4.96
N LYS A 3 -16.50 -7.58 4.27
CA LYS A 3 -15.72 -7.35 3.05
C LYS A 3 -14.19 -7.38 3.24
N ARG A 4 -13.65 -6.76 4.30
CA ARG A 4 -12.19 -6.76 4.61
C ARG A 4 -11.66 -8.17 4.91
N ARG A 5 -12.45 -9.02 5.59
CA ARG A 5 -12.07 -10.42 5.89
C ARG A 5 -12.06 -11.31 4.63
N GLN A 6 -13.03 -11.11 3.73
CA GLN A 6 -13.08 -11.82 2.44
C GLN A 6 -11.91 -11.40 1.54
N PHE A 7 -11.60 -10.10 1.48
CA PHE A 7 -10.46 -9.58 0.72
C PHE A 7 -9.11 -10.12 1.23
N LEU A 8 -8.85 -10.01 2.55
CA LEU A 8 -7.62 -10.54 3.15
C LEU A 8 -7.51 -12.07 3.00
N GLY A 9 -8.63 -12.79 3.06
CA GLY A 9 -8.69 -14.23 2.77
C GLY A 9 -8.34 -14.58 1.32
N GLY A 10 -8.75 -13.76 0.35
CA GLY A 10 -8.39 -13.92 -1.07
C GLY A 10 -6.91 -13.59 -1.34
N LEU A 11 -6.39 -12.52 -0.74
CA LEU A 11 -4.99 -12.11 -0.88
C LEU A 11 -4.02 -13.14 -0.26
N THR A 12 -4.38 -13.67 0.91
CA THR A 12 -3.62 -14.77 1.56
C THR A 12 -3.75 -16.10 0.82
N ALA A 13 -4.92 -16.42 0.24
CA ALA A 13 -5.09 -17.62 -0.57
C ALA A 13 -4.25 -17.56 -1.84
N LEU A 14 -4.17 -16.43 -2.55
CA LEU A 14 -3.33 -16.28 -3.73
C LEU A 14 -1.83 -16.23 -3.40
N SER A 15 -1.42 -15.56 -2.32
CA SER A 15 -0.02 -15.59 -1.87
C SER A 15 0.41 -16.94 -1.29
N ALA A 16 -0.50 -17.73 -0.71
CA ALA A 16 -0.24 -19.10 -0.25
C ALA A 16 -0.39 -20.18 -1.36
N SER A 17 -1.05 -19.87 -2.49
CA SER A 17 -1.22 -20.80 -3.62
C SER A 17 0.10 -21.12 -4.34
N TYR A 18 1.17 -20.38 -4.04
CA TYR A 18 2.49 -20.58 -4.67
C TYR A 18 3.55 -21.16 -3.72
N LEU A 19 3.16 -21.62 -2.52
CA LEU A 19 4.02 -22.38 -1.59
C LEU A 19 3.78 -23.90 -1.61
N LEU A 20 2.97 -24.41 -2.54
CA LEU A 20 2.64 -25.84 -2.63
C LEU A 20 3.09 -26.49 -3.93
N THR A 21 4.38 -26.38 -4.30
CA THR A 21 5.02 -27.39 -5.17
C THR A 21 6.53 -27.41 -4.94
N ALA A 22 6.96 -28.06 -3.85
CA ALA A 22 8.33 -28.57 -3.74
C ALA A 22 8.39 -29.69 -2.68
N CYS A 23 7.77 -30.82 -2.96
CA CYS A 23 8.12 -32.12 -2.37
C CYS A 23 7.67 -33.22 -3.31
N GLY A 24 8.58 -33.67 -4.18
CA GLY A 24 8.45 -34.94 -4.88
C GLY A 24 9.02 -36.08 -4.01
N GLY A 25 8.35 -37.23 -4.00
CA GLY A 25 8.85 -38.46 -3.40
C GLY A 25 7.73 -39.45 -3.13
N GLY A 26 7.57 -40.45 -4.01
CA GLY A 26 6.43 -41.36 -4.06
C GLY A 26 6.42 -42.52 -3.07
N GLY A 27 5.35 -43.32 -3.17
CA GLY A 27 5.19 -44.59 -2.48
C GLY A 27 3.75 -45.08 -2.55
N SER A 28 3.50 -46.05 -3.43
CA SER A 28 2.21 -46.70 -3.68
C SER A 28 1.64 -47.45 -2.47
N SER A 29 0.31 -47.43 -2.30
CA SER A 29 -0.51 -48.63 -2.03
C SER A 29 -2.01 -48.32 -2.06
N ASP A 30 -2.79 -49.37 -2.30
CA ASP A 30 -4.10 -49.44 -2.92
C ASP A 30 -5.33 -49.03 -2.07
N ALA A 31 -6.37 -48.72 -2.85
CA ALA A 31 -7.79 -49.11 -2.69
C ALA A 31 -8.63 -48.59 -1.49
N SER A 32 -9.67 -47.84 -1.86
CA SER A 32 -11.10 -48.24 -1.84
C SER A 32 -12.03 -47.19 -1.23
N GLY A 33 -13.18 -46.99 -1.88
CA GLY A 33 -14.42 -46.74 -1.14
C GLY A 33 -15.20 -45.44 -1.39
N LYS A 34 -16.06 -45.50 -2.41
CA LYS A 34 -17.46 -45.03 -2.43
C LYS A 34 -17.76 -43.51 -2.46
N ALA A 35 -18.22 -43.12 -3.64
CA ALA A 35 -19.10 -41.98 -3.89
C ALA A 35 -20.49 -42.18 -3.25
N ASN A 36 -21.15 -41.07 -2.93
CA ASN A 36 -22.61 -41.00 -3.00
C ASN A 36 -23.05 -39.60 -3.44
N ALA A 37 -23.74 -39.55 -4.56
CA ALA A 37 -24.51 -38.42 -5.07
C ALA A 37 -25.99 -38.81 -5.06
N ALA A 38 -26.88 -37.86 -4.77
CA ALA A 38 -28.32 -37.93 -5.04
C ALA A 38 -28.90 -36.50 -4.89
N THR A 39 -29.21 -35.78 -5.99
CA THR A 39 -30.53 -35.67 -6.67
C THR A 39 -31.57 -34.88 -5.85
N GLY A 40 -32.01 -33.70 -6.28
CA GLY A 40 -33.07 -33.45 -7.29
C GLY A 40 -34.18 -32.64 -6.59
N ALA A 41 -35.10 -31.89 -7.20
CA ALA A 41 -35.42 -31.55 -8.58
C ALA A 41 -36.47 -30.40 -8.58
N SER A 42 -36.52 -29.68 -9.70
CA SER A 42 -37.72 -29.17 -10.42
C SER A 42 -38.72 -28.19 -9.78
N GLY A 43 -39.11 -27.19 -10.58
CA GLY A 43 -40.50 -26.70 -10.62
C GLY A 43 -40.67 -25.23 -11.03
N ALA A 44 -40.94 -24.98 -12.31
CA ALA A 44 -41.27 -23.68 -12.90
C ALA A 44 -42.73 -23.27 -12.65
N ALA A 45 -43.03 -21.97 -12.66
CA ALA A 45 -44.25 -21.39 -13.24
C ALA A 45 -44.14 -19.85 -13.36
N ALA A 46 -44.66 -19.33 -14.47
CA ALA A 46 -44.67 -17.93 -14.90
C ALA A 46 -46.09 -17.31 -14.82
N ALA A 47 -46.19 -15.98 -14.75
CA ALA A 47 -47.26 -15.08 -15.26
C ALA A 47 -47.10 -13.69 -14.57
N SER A 48 -46.69 -12.59 -15.24
CA SER A 48 -47.41 -11.67 -16.16
C SER A 48 -48.47 -10.75 -15.51
N GLY A 49 -48.36 -9.42 -15.68
CA GLY A 49 -49.54 -8.52 -15.71
C GLY A 49 -49.44 -7.12 -15.06
N ALA A 50 -49.04 -6.13 -15.86
CA ALA A 50 -49.29 -4.67 -15.92
C ALA A 50 -50.08 -3.82 -14.87
N SER A 51 -49.51 -2.62 -14.64
CA SER A 51 -50.08 -1.23 -14.63
C SER A 51 -51.05 -0.72 -13.54
N GLY A 52 -50.78 0.50 -13.03
CA GLY A 52 -51.82 1.39 -12.48
C GLY A 52 -51.38 2.38 -11.38
N THR A 53 -51.42 3.67 -11.70
CA THR A 53 -51.11 4.91 -10.96
C THR A 53 -51.84 5.19 -9.62
N ALA A 54 -51.14 5.91 -8.72
CA ALA A 54 -51.56 7.15 -8.00
C ALA A 54 -51.29 7.17 -6.47
N ALA A 55 -51.00 8.38 -6.00
CA ALA A 55 -50.35 8.77 -4.74
C ALA A 55 -51.11 8.48 -3.43
N SER A 56 -50.35 8.26 -2.35
CA SER A 56 -50.65 8.88 -1.05
C SER A 56 -49.37 9.04 -0.22
N SER A 57 -49.25 10.22 0.39
CA SER A 57 -48.21 10.64 1.32
C SER A 57 -48.28 9.88 2.64
N ASN A 58 -47.17 9.33 3.11
CA ASN A 58 -46.92 9.31 4.54
C ASN A 58 -45.41 9.30 4.85
N SER A 59 -45.01 10.22 5.72
CA SER A 59 -43.65 10.42 6.19
C SER A 59 -43.23 9.29 7.14
N THR A 60 -42.11 8.63 6.86
CA THR A 60 -41.36 7.89 7.88
C THR A 60 -39.91 7.68 7.45
N GLY A 61 -39.00 8.30 8.20
CA GLY A 61 -37.68 7.74 8.50
C GLY A 61 -36.69 7.62 7.36
N ASN A 62 -36.09 8.73 6.94
CA ASN A 62 -34.81 8.70 6.25
C ASN A 62 -33.72 8.30 7.25
N THR A 63 -33.36 7.01 7.31
CA THR A 63 -32.09 6.57 7.90
C THR A 63 -30.97 6.85 6.91
N ALA A 64 -30.70 8.14 6.70
CA ALA A 64 -29.42 8.59 6.19
C ALA A 64 -28.41 8.36 7.31
N ALA A 65 -27.35 7.61 7.00
CA ALA A 65 -26.15 7.58 7.81
C ALA A 65 -25.74 9.02 8.14
N VAL A 66 -25.46 9.28 9.41
CA VAL A 66 -25.09 10.59 9.93
C VAL A 66 -23.83 11.07 9.22
N ALA A 67 -24.00 11.85 8.16
CA ALA A 67 -22.98 12.80 7.74
C ALA A 67 -22.83 13.79 8.90
N LYS A 68 -21.79 13.60 9.71
CA LYS A 68 -21.41 14.57 10.74
C LYS A 68 -21.06 15.85 9.99
N ASP A 69 -21.96 16.81 10.12
CA ASP A 69 -21.96 18.17 9.58
C ASP A 69 -20.59 18.68 9.08
N ALA A 70 -20.40 18.73 7.76
CA ALA A 70 -19.21 19.28 7.11
C ALA A 70 -19.15 20.82 7.18
N SER A 71 -20.11 21.48 7.85
CA SER A 71 -20.23 22.94 7.86
C SER A 71 -19.23 23.69 8.76
N ASN A 72 -18.42 22.98 9.57
CA ASN A 72 -17.50 23.60 10.53
C ASN A 72 -16.02 23.23 10.40
N VAL A 73 -15.62 22.33 9.49
CA VAL A 73 -14.19 21.99 9.30
C VAL A 73 -13.47 23.14 8.62
N SER A 74 -12.30 23.52 9.12
CA SER A 74 -11.47 24.56 8.49
C SER A 74 -11.03 24.15 7.09
N PRO A 75 -10.99 25.08 6.12
CA PRO A 75 -10.42 24.81 4.79
C PRO A 75 -8.99 24.29 4.89
N ASP A 76 -8.63 23.35 4.02
CA ASP A 76 -7.26 22.85 3.94
C ASP A 76 -6.27 24.02 3.66
N GLY A 77 -5.13 24.04 4.35
CA GLY A 77 -4.19 25.15 4.35
C GLY A 77 -4.45 26.24 5.39
N THR A 78 -5.53 26.15 6.18
CA THR A 78 -5.78 27.11 7.28
C THR A 78 -4.62 27.08 8.28
N SER A 79 -4.14 28.27 8.69
CA SER A 79 -3.01 28.40 9.61
C SER A 79 -3.27 29.38 10.75
N LEU A 80 -2.64 29.15 11.89
CA LEU A 80 -2.57 30.06 13.02
C LEU A 80 -1.21 30.77 13.01
N PRO A 81 -1.13 32.08 13.34
CA PRO A 81 -2.21 32.92 13.88
C PRO A 81 -3.07 33.64 12.82
N ALA A 82 -2.94 33.31 11.52
CA ALA A 82 -3.71 33.98 10.47
C ALA A 82 -5.23 33.79 10.63
N ALA A 83 -5.65 32.61 11.06
CA ALA A 83 -6.99 32.33 11.56
C ALA A 83 -7.03 32.40 13.10
N PRO A 84 -8.20 32.71 13.70
CA PRO A 84 -8.34 32.71 15.17
C PRO A 84 -8.33 31.30 15.77
N TYR A 85 -8.75 30.30 15.00
CA TYR A 85 -8.77 28.89 15.37
C TYR A 85 -8.81 28.01 14.10
N ILE A 86 -8.48 26.74 14.28
CA ILE A 86 -8.66 25.68 13.29
C ILE A 86 -9.69 24.69 13.86
N VAL A 87 -10.59 24.18 13.02
CA VAL A 87 -11.45 23.05 13.35
C VAL A 87 -11.07 21.87 12.47
N ASP A 88 -10.63 20.77 13.07
CA ASP A 88 -10.28 19.57 12.31
C ASP A 88 -11.51 18.71 11.93
N LYS A 89 -11.30 17.67 11.14
CA LYS A 89 -12.38 16.76 10.70
C LYS A 89 -13.09 16.02 11.84
N THR A 90 -12.53 15.97 13.04
CA THR A 90 -13.18 15.36 14.22
C THR A 90 -14.10 16.35 14.94
N GLY A 91 -14.03 17.64 14.59
CA GLY A 91 -14.69 18.75 15.27
C GLY A 91 -13.88 19.33 16.42
N THR A 92 -12.59 18.96 16.52
CA THR A 92 -11.70 19.49 17.55
C THR A 92 -11.27 20.91 17.16
N VAL A 93 -11.28 21.82 18.13
CA VAL A 93 -10.82 23.20 17.96
C VAL A 93 -9.37 23.33 18.40
N TRP A 94 -8.53 23.87 17.52
CA TRP A 94 -7.12 24.11 17.74
C TRP A 94 -6.83 25.61 17.79
N THR A 95 -6.06 26.04 18.79
CA THR A 95 -5.63 27.44 18.96
C THR A 95 -4.14 27.51 19.26
N LEU A 96 -3.54 28.68 19.01
CA LEU A 96 -2.14 28.98 19.27
C LEU A 96 -2.10 30.21 20.16
N SER A 97 -1.52 30.09 21.35
CA SER A 97 -1.40 31.21 22.29
C SER A 97 -0.02 31.18 22.95
N ASN A 98 0.68 32.31 22.93
CA ASN A 98 2.02 32.47 23.50
C ASN A 98 3.01 31.37 23.06
N GLY A 99 2.94 30.93 21.80
CA GLY A 99 3.80 29.88 21.26
C GLY A 99 3.48 28.46 21.73
N VAL A 100 2.31 28.24 22.33
CA VAL A 100 1.82 26.94 22.81
C VAL A 100 0.58 26.52 22.02
N VAL A 101 0.52 25.25 21.62
CA VAL A 101 -0.60 24.67 20.87
C VAL A 101 -1.65 24.12 21.83
N TYR A 102 -2.91 24.49 21.63
CA TYR A 102 -4.05 24.03 22.40
C TYR A 102 -5.02 23.24 21.53
N ARG A 103 -5.59 22.19 22.12
CA ARG A 103 -6.66 21.35 21.58
C ARG A 103 -7.83 21.37 22.56
N ASN A 104 -8.98 21.88 22.12
CA ASN A 104 -10.17 22.08 22.96
C ASN A 104 -9.85 22.78 24.30
N GLY A 105 -8.97 23.78 24.27
CA GLY A 105 -8.58 24.56 25.44
C GLY A 105 -7.52 23.93 26.35
N ALA A 106 -7.05 22.71 26.07
CA ALA A 106 -5.95 22.06 26.79
C ALA A 106 -4.67 22.05 25.96
N THR A 107 -3.50 22.16 26.60
CA THR A 107 -2.20 22.08 25.90
C THR A 107 -1.96 20.68 25.32
N VAL A 108 -1.37 20.60 24.12
CA VAL A 108 -1.06 19.33 23.47
C VAL A 108 0.43 19.03 23.56
N GLY A 109 0.77 18.08 24.43
CA GLY A 109 2.16 17.73 24.69
C GLY A 109 2.97 18.92 25.21
N ILE A 110 4.29 18.87 25.02
CA ILE A 110 5.19 19.97 25.36
C ILE A 110 5.45 20.76 24.08
N THR A 111 4.76 21.88 23.91
CA THR A 111 5.01 22.84 22.83
C THR A 111 5.36 24.20 23.42
N TYR A 112 6.44 24.80 22.90
CA TYR A 112 6.86 26.16 23.22
C TYR A 112 7.52 26.76 21.98
N ASN A 113 7.51 28.08 21.86
CA ASN A 113 8.09 28.80 20.72
C ASN A 113 7.52 28.38 19.35
N VAL A 114 6.24 27.98 19.28
CA VAL A 114 5.54 27.69 18.02
C VAL A 114 5.17 29.00 17.32
N SER A 115 5.63 29.17 16.08
CA SER A 115 5.31 30.32 15.23
C SER A 115 4.09 30.09 14.35
N MET A 116 3.78 28.82 14.03
CA MET A 116 2.66 28.48 13.16
C MET A 116 2.05 27.12 13.54
N VAL A 117 0.72 27.03 13.45
CA VAL A 117 -0.01 25.76 13.40
C VAL A 117 -0.72 25.70 12.05
N LEU A 118 -0.71 24.55 11.39
CA LEU A 118 -1.25 24.37 10.04
C LEU A 118 -2.20 23.16 10.02
N TRP A 119 -3.37 23.36 9.43
CA TRP A 119 -4.28 22.30 9.03
C TRP A 119 -4.02 21.98 7.56
N HIS A 120 -3.53 20.78 7.26
CA HIS A 120 -3.20 20.38 5.90
C HIS A 120 -3.24 18.87 5.73
N GLY A 121 -3.79 18.38 4.62
CA GLY A 121 -3.84 16.95 4.31
C GLY A 121 -4.60 16.13 5.36
N GLY A 122 -5.55 16.74 6.07
CA GLY A 122 -6.28 16.07 7.16
C GLY A 122 -5.51 15.87 8.48
N LYS A 123 -4.34 16.50 8.63
CA LYS A 123 -3.53 16.47 9.87
C LYS A 123 -3.25 17.88 10.39
N ILE A 124 -2.90 17.95 11.67
CA ILE A 124 -2.40 19.17 12.31
C ILE A 124 -0.88 19.10 12.39
N TRP A 125 -0.27 20.19 11.94
CA TRP A 125 1.17 20.40 11.89
C TRP A 125 1.52 21.65 12.68
N HIS A 126 2.74 21.75 13.18
CA HIS A 126 3.26 23.02 13.70
C HIS A 126 4.70 23.27 13.28
N CYS A 127 5.05 24.55 13.16
CA CYS A 127 6.41 25.03 12.93
C CYS A 127 6.88 25.83 14.15
N GLY A 128 8.06 25.50 14.65
CA GLY A 128 8.74 26.29 15.67
C GLY A 128 9.38 27.55 15.08
N THR A 129 9.69 28.52 15.93
CA THR A 129 10.45 29.74 15.55
C THR A 129 11.84 29.45 14.97
N GLY A 130 12.41 28.26 15.23
CA GLY A 130 13.65 27.79 14.61
C GLY A 130 13.48 27.18 13.21
N GLY A 131 12.26 27.06 12.69
CA GLY A 131 11.98 26.44 11.38
C GLY A 131 11.71 24.93 11.43
N GLU A 132 11.83 24.30 12.60
CA GLU A 132 11.55 22.87 12.79
C GLU A 132 10.05 22.58 12.71
N TRP A 133 9.69 21.48 12.04
CA TRP A 133 8.31 21.08 11.83
C TRP A 133 7.95 19.79 12.56
N TYR A 134 6.68 19.70 12.96
CA TYR A 134 6.14 18.53 13.64
C TYR A 134 4.70 18.25 13.21
N VAL A 135 4.30 16.98 13.27
CA VAL A 135 2.93 16.50 13.02
C VAL A 135 2.36 15.82 14.25
N ILE A 136 1.05 15.98 14.48
CA ILE A 136 0.36 15.24 15.53
C ILE A 136 0.27 13.76 15.14
N ALA A 137 0.81 12.88 15.97
CA ALA A 137 0.63 11.44 15.80
C ALA A 137 -0.73 11.00 16.34
N ASP A 138 -1.22 9.84 15.90
CA ASP A 138 -2.48 9.26 16.40
C ASP A 138 -2.30 8.53 17.76
N VAL A 139 -1.22 8.86 18.46
CA VAL A 139 -0.98 8.56 19.88
C VAL A 139 -1.14 9.85 20.72
N PRO A 140 -1.76 9.79 21.91
CA PRO A 140 -2.11 11.00 22.66
C PRO A 140 -0.91 11.93 22.93
N ASN A 141 -1.06 13.21 22.57
CA ASN A 141 -0.15 14.30 22.91
C ASN A 141 1.29 14.15 22.40
N PHE A 142 1.47 13.42 21.30
CA PHE A 142 2.80 13.17 20.74
C PHE A 142 2.98 13.89 19.40
N TRP A 143 4.09 14.62 19.30
CA TRP A 143 4.50 15.35 18.10
C TRP A 143 5.70 14.67 17.48
N LEU A 144 5.58 14.29 16.20
CA LEU A 144 6.64 13.67 15.42
C LEU A 144 7.34 14.73 14.57
N HIS A 145 8.67 14.77 14.61
CA HIS A 145 9.47 15.67 13.76
C HIS A 145 9.20 15.38 12.28
N CYS A 146 9.15 16.40 11.44
CA CYS A 146 8.91 16.25 10.01
C CYS A 146 9.46 17.44 9.23
N ASN A 147 9.29 17.42 7.91
CA ASN A 147 9.46 18.57 7.05
C ASN A 147 8.15 19.37 6.93
N ASP A 148 8.20 20.56 6.30
CA ASP A 148 6.98 21.30 5.94
C ASP A 148 6.14 20.43 4.98
N PRO A 149 4.89 20.08 5.35
CA PRO A 149 4.05 19.18 4.55
C PRO A 149 3.60 19.79 3.22
N ARG A 150 3.82 21.08 2.99
CA ARG A 150 3.51 21.77 1.73
C ARG A 150 4.69 21.75 0.75
N THR A 151 5.84 21.23 1.18
CA THR A 151 7.01 21.11 0.30
C THR A 151 6.64 20.23 -0.87
N THR A 152 6.89 20.66 -2.11
CA THR A 152 6.72 19.81 -3.30
C THR A 152 8.07 19.24 -3.70
N ILE A 153 8.10 17.95 -4.04
CA ILE A 153 9.27 17.31 -4.62
C ILE A 153 9.04 17.19 -6.13
N PRO A 154 9.98 17.66 -6.98
CA PRO A 154 9.85 17.57 -8.43
C PRO A 154 9.63 16.11 -8.87
N GLN A 155 8.52 15.85 -9.56
CA GLN A 155 8.27 14.56 -10.18
C GLN A 155 9.06 14.43 -11.47
N VAL A 156 9.68 13.26 -11.66
CA VAL A 156 10.34 12.90 -12.92
C VAL A 156 9.36 12.04 -13.71
N PRO A 157 8.86 12.51 -14.86
CA PRO A 157 8.01 11.71 -15.73
C PRO A 157 8.71 10.43 -16.21
N GLY A 158 7.94 9.43 -16.59
CA GLY A 158 8.41 8.22 -17.27
C GLY A 158 8.23 6.93 -16.46
N MET A 159 7.60 6.96 -15.29
CA MET A 159 7.36 5.77 -14.47
C MET A 159 5.95 5.69 -13.88
N PHE A 160 5.09 6.69 -14.12
CA PHE A 160 3.88 6.87 -13.33
C PHE A 160 2.92 5.68 -13.41
N TYR A 161 2.67 5.17 -14.63
CA TYR A 161 1.81 4.00 -14.83
C TYR A 161 2.62 2.71 -14.78
N GLY A 162 2.34 1.89 -13.77
CA GLY A 162 2.94 0.58 -13.62
C GLY A 162 1.92 -0.54 -13.48
N MET A 163 2.43 -1.76 -13.54
CA MET A 163 1.66 -2.99 -13.43
C MET A 163 2.41 -3.99 -12.56
N ASN A 164 1.71 -4.73 -11.71
CA ASN A 164 2.27 -5.87 -11.00
C ASN A 164 2.16 -7.13 -11.85
N GLY A 165 3.06 -8.06 -11.60
CA GLY A 165 2.84 -9.45 -12.00
C GLY A 165 3.88 -10.37 -11.40
N HIS A 166 3.98 -11.57 -11.98
CA HIS A 166 4.70 -12.67 -11.38
C HIS A 166 5.90 -13.10 -12.24
N PHE A 167 6.90 -13.69 -11.58
CA PHE A 167 8.10 -14.19 -12.25
C PHE A 167 7.84 -15.49 -13.03
N ASP A 168 6.78 -16.22 -12.67
CA ASP A 168 6.42 -17.55 -13.19
C ASP A 168 5.31 -17.51 -14.26
N TYR A 169 4.98 -16.33 -14.76
CA TYR A 169 4.10 -16.20 -15.91
C TYR A 169 4.60 -17.03 -17.11
N THR A 170 3.65 -17.56 -17.87
CA THR A 170 3.91 -18.28 -19.13
C THR A 170 4.27 -17.34 -20.28
N TYR A 171 4.15 -16.02 -20.06
CA TYR A 171 4.61 -15.00 -20.99
C TYR A 171 6.13 -14.94 -21.03
N SER A 172 6.69 -14.81 -22.24
CA SER A 172 8.08 -14.39 -22.39
C SER A 172 8.26 -12.93 -21.91
N PRO A 173 9.47 -12.53 -21.48
CA PRO A 173 9.76 -11.14 -21.13
C PRO A 173 9.38 -10.13 -22.23
N GLN A 174 9.57 -10.47 -23.50
CA GLN A 174 9.23 -9.61 -24.63
C GLN A 174 7.70 -9.47 -24.82
N GLN A 175 6.93 -10.53 -24.52
CA GLN A 175 5.47 -10.45 -24.51
C GLN A 175 5.00 -9.52 -23.40
N ILE A 176 5.55 -9.63 -22.18
CA ILE A 176 5.23 -8.73 -21.07
C ILE A 176 5.52 -7.27 -21.47
N VAL A 177 6.70 -6.97 -21.99
CA VAL A 177 7.03 -5.62 -22.50
C VAL A 177 6.02 -5.13 -23.53
N SER A 178 5.61 -5.98 -24.47
CA SER A 178 4.68 -5.60 -25.54
C SER A 178 3.28 -5.32 -24.99
N ILE A 179 2.79 -6.15 -24.07
CA ILE A 179 1.49 -5.97 -23.41
C ILE A 179 1.48 -4.66 -22.61
N LEU A 180 2.53 -4.42 -21.81
CA LEU A 180 2.63 -3.22 -20.98
C LEU A 180 2.69 -1.94 -21.83
N LYS A 181 3.44 -1.94 -22.93
CA LYS A 181 3.42 -0.84 -23.91
C LYS A 181 2.02 -0.59 -24.47
N GLY A 182 1.29 -1.67 -24.77
CA GLY A 182 -0.10 -1.59 -25.23
C GLY A 182 -1.05 -1.00 -24.18
N LEU A 183 -0.75 -1.17 -22.89
CA LEU A 183 -1.49 -0.61 -21.76
C LEU A 183 -1.03 0.81 -21.37
N GLY A 184 0.00 1.35 -22.01
CA GLY A 184 0.59 2.64 -21.65
C GLY A 184 1.42 2.61 -20.35
N CYS A 185 1.77 1.42 -19.85
CA CYS A 185 2.65 1.27 -18.69
C CYS A 185 4.11 1.44 -19.09
N THR A 186 4.89 2.07 -18.20
CA THR A 186 6.35 2.24 -18.35
C THR A 186 7.14 1.53 -17.24
N SER A 187 6.45 1.02 -16.23
CA SER A 187 7.05 0.26 -15.13
C SER A 187 6.34 -1.06 -14.86
N TYR A 188 7.08 -2.01 -14.28
CA TYR A 188 6.56 -3.30 -13.85
C TYR A 188 7.15 -3.70 -12.50
N ARG A 189 6.30 -4.14 -11.58
CA ARG A 189 6.71 -4.68 -10.29
C ARG A 189 6.64 -6.19 -10.29
N VAL A 190 7.74 -6.83 -9.87
CA VAL A 190 7.84 -8.29 -9.78
C VAL A 190 8.56 -8.73 -8.52
N GLY A 191 7.99 -9.73 -7.85
CA GLY A 191 8.58 -10.37 -6.67
C GLY A 191 9.62 -11.42 -7.04
N VAL A 192 10.74 -11.44 -6.31
CA VAL A 192 11.84 -12.39 -6.51
C VAL A 192 12.56 -12.69 -5.19
N THR A 193 13.02 -13.93 -5.04
CA THR A 193 13.99 -14.35 -4.00
C THR A 193 15.35 -14.65 -4.63
N ASN A 194 16.35 -15.00 -3.82
CA ASN A 194 17.63 -15.50 -4.35
C ASN A 194 17.56 -16.96 -4.85
N ASN A 195 16.37 -17.55 -4.94
CA ASN A 195 16.17 -18.83 -5.60
C ASN A 195 16.52 -18.72 -7.10
N ALA A 196 17.33 -19.67 -7.60
CA ALA A 196 17.85 -19.61 -8.97
C ALA A 196 16.77 -19.53 -10.05
N THR A 197 15.63 -20.23 -9.90
CA THR A 197 14.53 -20.18 -10.87
C THR A 197 13.93 -18.79 -10.95
N GLN A 198 13.60 -18.20 -9.80
CA GLN A 198 13.01 -16.87 -9.73
C GLN A 198 14.00 -15.81 -10.21
N LEU A 199 15.27 -15.93 -9.81
CA LEU A 199 16.32 -14.98 -10.17
C LEU A 199 16.61 -15.00 -11.67
N ASN A 200 16.64 -16.18 -12.31
CA ASN A 200 16.81 -16.31 -13.75
C ASN A 200 15.64 -15.68 -14.53
N ALA A 201 14.40 -15.87 -14.05
CA ALA A 201 13.23 -15.23 -14.64
C ALA A 201 13.32 -13.69 -14.52
N ALA A 202 13.68 -13.17 -13.34
CA ALA A 202 13.88 -11.75 -13.10
C ALA A 202 15.02 -11.15 -13.96
N ILE A 203 16.10 -11.90 -14.20
CA ILE A 203 17.18 -11.49 -15.13
C ILE A 203 16.61 -11.33 -16.56
N GLY A 204 15.82 -12.29 -17.02
CA GLY A 204 15.18 -12.22 -18.35
C GLY A 204 14.25 -11.02 -18.50
N LEU A 205 13.47 -10.73 -17.45
CA LEU A 205 12.66 -9.51 -17.38
C LEU A 205 13.54 -8.25 -17.41
N ALA A 206 14.58 -8.17 -16.57
CA ALA A 206 15.45 -7.00 -16.50
C ALA A 206 16.14 -6.71 -17.85
N GLN A 207 16.63 -7.73 -18.56
CA GLN A 207 17.20 -7.59 -19.90
C GLN A 207 16.20 -7.02 -20.91
N ALA A 208 14.96 -7.54 -20.92
CA ALA A 208 13.92 -7.08 -21.82
C ALA A 208 13.50 -5.64 -21.52
N PHE A 209 13.37 -5.29 -20.24
CA PHE A 209 12.99 -3.95 -19.79
C PHE A 209 14.07 -2.91 -20.07
N GLN A 210 15.34 -3.25 -19.82
CA GLN A 210 16.48 -2.42 -20.19
C GLN A 210 16.47 -2.10 -21.69
N SER A 211 16.30 -3.12 -22.53
CA SER A 211 16.24 -2.97 -23.99
C SER A 211 15.04 -2.14 -24.44
N ALA A 212 13.94 -2.17 -23.68
CA ALA A 212 12.72 -1.45 -23.98
C ALA A 212 12.69 -0.01 -23.45
N GLY A 213 13.68 0.39 -22.64
CA GLY A 213 13.67 1.68 -21.93
C GLY A 213 12.60 1.75 -20.83
N MET A 214 12.22 0.62 -20.25
CA MET A 214 11.19 0.50 -19.21
C MET A 214 11.81 0.23 -17.84
N THR A 215 11.11 0.60 -16.77
CA THR A 215 11.62 0.42 -15.41
C THR A 215 11.11 -0.88 -14.79
N LEU A 216 12.03 -1.71 -14.32
CA LEU A 216 11.69 -2.86 -13.48
C LEU A 216 11.85 -2.48 -12.01
N VAL A 217 10.77 -2.57 -11.24
CA VAL A 217 10.75 -2.40 -9.78
C VAL A 217 10.76 -3.79 -9.15
N VAL A 218 11.80 -4.10 -8.40
CA VAL A 218 12.03 -5.46 -7.92
C VAL A 218 11.64 -5.56 -6.45
N LEU A 219 10.60 -6.32 -6.15
CA LEU A 219 10.28 -6.73 -4.79
C LEU A 219 11.22 -7.88 -4.39
N ILE A 220 12.06 -7.64 -3.40
CA ILE A 220 12.87 -8.68 -2.75
C ILE A 220 11.96 -9.39 -1.74
N ASN A 221 11.51 -10.58 -2.09
CA ASN A 221 10.48 -11.31 -1.36
C ASN A 221 11.05 -12.15 -0.21
N GLN A 222 11.78 -11.53 0.71
CA GLN A 222 12.24 -12.16 1.95
C GLN A 222 11.28 -11.82 3.10
N GLY A 223 10.67 -12.85 3.69
CA GLY A 223 9.80 -12.74 4.87
C GLY A 223 10.56 -12.80 6.19
N VAL A 224 9.83 -12.92 7.30
CA VAL A 224 10.38 -13.04 8.68
C VAL A 224 10.65 -14.48 9.14
N TYR A 225 10.36 -15.45 8.28
CA TYR A 225 10.47 -16.88 8.57
C TYR A 225 11.67 -17.50 7.84
N ASP A 226 12.28 -18.51 8.46
CA ASP A 226 13.27 -19.37 7.84
C ASP A 226 12.62 -20.38 6.88
N ASN A 227 13.44 -21.19 6.21
CA ASN A 227 12.97 -22.20 5.24
C ASN A 227 12.13 -23.33 5.88
N ASN A 228 12.12 -23.45 7.21
CA ASN A 228 11.30 -24.42 7.94
C ASN A 228 9.99 -23.80 8.45
N GLY A 229 9.73 -22.53 8.13
CA GLY A 229 8.56 -21.78 8.60
C GLY A 229 8.68 -21.28 10.04
N ASN A 230 9.86 -21.33 10.66
CA ASN A 230 10.08 -20.77 11.98
C ASN A 230 10.41 -19.29 11.88
N LEU A 231 9.93 -18.47 12.82
CA LEU A 231 10.37 -17.09 12.94
C LEU A 231 11.90 -17.07 13.15
N PHE A 232 12.62 -16.16 12.49
CA PHE A 232 14.06 -16.04 12.74
C PHE A 232 14.35 -15.84 14.23
N ALA A 233 15.45 -16.43 14.71
CA ALA A 233 15.82 -16.47 16.12
C ALA A 233 16.10 -15.09 16.76
N GLY A 234 16.08 -14.01 15.98
CA GLY A 234 16.25 -12.64 16.46
C GLY A 234 16.66 -11.69 15.34
N GLU A 235 16.82 -10.42 15.70
CA GLU A 235 17.14 -9.33 14.78
C GLU A 235 18.41 -9.57 13.95
N ASN A 236 19.48 -10.09 14.57
CA ASN A 236 20.75 -10.34 13.86
C ASN A 236 20.64 -11.45 12.81
N ALA A 237 19.89 -12.52 13.11
CA ALA A 237 19.68 -13.62 12.17
C ALA A 237 18.82 -13.16 10.98
N ALA A 238 17.74 -12.46 11.29
CA ALA A 238 16.87 -11.80 10.33
C ALA A 238 17.61 -10.83 9.42
N TYR A 239 18.44 -9.96 10.00
CA TYR A 239 19.30 -9.02 9.28
C TYR A 239 20.26 -9.74 8.34
N SER A 240 20.97 -10.75 8.83
CA SER A 240 21.96 -11.47 8.03
C SER A 240 21.31 -12.16 6.82
N GLN A 241 20.13 -12.75 7.01
CA GLN A 241 19.36 -13.36 5.93
C GLN A 241 18.88 -12.31 4.91
N GLY A 242 18.24 -11.23 5.38
CA GLY A 242 17.79 -10.14 4.51
C GLY A 242 18.93 -9.57 3.67
N TYR A 243 20.09 -9.36 4.31
CA TYR A 243 21.31 -8.89 3.67
C TYR A 243 21.79 -9.83 2.56
N ALA A 244 21.93 -11.13 2.87
CA ALA A 244 22.45 -12.11 1.92
C ALA A 244 21.54 -12.27 0.68
N VAL A 245 20.21 -12.30 0.89
CA VAL A 245 19.23 -12.40 -0.20
C VAL A 245 19.27 -11.15 -1.07
N ALA A 246 19.17 -9.97 -0.45
CA ALA A 246 19.14 -8.72 -1.19
C ALA A 246 20.44 -8.41 -1.93
N GLN A 247 21.59 -8.71 -1.32
CA GLN A 247 22.88 -8.57 -1.99
C GLN A 247 22.96 -9.45 -3.23
N SER A 248 22.45 -10.68 -3.15
CA SER A 248 22.44 -11.63 -4.26
C SER A 248 21.52 -11.18 -5.39
N VAL A 249 20.29 -10.75 -5.06
CA VAL A 249 19.31 -10.21 -6.03
C VAL A 249 19.86 -8.94 -6.71
N ALA A 250 20.36 -7.98 -5.95
CA ALA A 250 20.90 -6.74 -6.49
C ALA A 250 22.14 -6.98 -7.38
N ASN A 251 23.07 -7.85 -6.97
CA ASN A 251 24.23 -8.20 -7.78
C ASN A 251 23.86 -8.81 -9.14
N ALA A 252 22.83 -9.64 -9.17
CA ALA A 252 22.38 -10.29 -10.40
C ALA A 252 21.66 -9.33 -11.35
N LEU A 253 20.94 -8.35 -10.81
CA LEU A 253 20.05 -7.48 -11.59
C LEU A 253 20.66 -6.13 -11.96
N LYS A 254 21.62 -5.61 -11.18
CA LYS A 254 22.28 -4.33 -11.46
C LYS A 254 22.93 -4.22 -12.85
N PRO A 255 23.50 -5.28 -13.47
CA PRO A 255 24.06 -5.17 -14.83
C PRO A 255 22.99 -4.85 -15.88
N TYR A 256 21.73 -5.13 -15.58
CA TYR A 256 20.57 -4.95 -16.46
C TYR A 256 19.76 -3.70 -16.10
N GLY A 257 20.37 -2.72 -15.42
CA GLY A 257 19.76 -1.41 -15.19
C GLY A 257 18.70 -1.35 -14.09
N VAL A 258 18.49 -2.42 -13.33
CA VAL A 258 17.60 -2.37 -12.16
C VAL A 258 18.23 -1.46 -11.09
N THR A 259 17.46 -0.50 -10.62
CA THR A 259 17.90 0.52 -9.64
C THR A 259 16.90 0.76 -8.52
N ILE A 260 15.72 0.13 -8.57
CA ILE A 260 14.63 0.32 -7.61
C ILE A 260 14.26 -1.04 -7.01
N TYR A 261 14.36 -1.14 -5.69
CA TYR A 261 14.09 -2.34 -4.93
C TYR A 261 13.07 -2.05 -3.83
N GLU A 262 12.02 -2.86 -3.76
CA GLU A 262 11.14 -2.90 -2.61
C GLU A 262 11.58 -4.06 -1.70
N CYS A 263 11.90 -3.75 -0.44
CA CYS A 263 12.50 -4.69 0.49
C CYS A 263 11.41 -5.28 1.40
N GLY A 264 10.89 -6.44 1.00
CA GLY A 264 9.87 -7.20 1.72
C GLY A 264 8.45 -6.86 1.26
N ASN A 265 7.56 -7.86 1.33
CA ASN A 265 6.15 -7.75 0.95
C ASN A 265 5.28 -7.75 2.21
N GLU A 266 4.63 -6.61 2.49
CA GLU A 266 3.70 -6.40 3.61
C GLU A 266 4.19 -6.98 4.93
N LEU A 267 5.48 -6.79 5.26
CA LEU A 267 6.09 -7.42 6.44
C LEU A 267 5.40 -6.99 7.75
N THR A 268 4.77 -5.82 7.77
CA THR A 268 3.95 -5.32 8.88
C THR A 268 2.63 -6.06 9.07
N ARG A 269 2.15 -6.80 8.05
CA ARG A 269 0.90 -7.57 8.07
C ARG A 269 1.14 -9.07 7.90
N GLN A 270 1.98 -9.63 8.76
CA GLN A 270 2.18 -11.07 8.88
C GLN A 270 1.70 -11.58 10.24
N ASN A 271 1.36 -12.86 10.34
CA ASN A 271 0.90 -13.48 11.60
C ASN A 271 1.86 -13.23 12.78
N ALA A 272 3.17 -13.11 12.51
CA ALA A 272 4.15 -12.81 13.54
C ALA A 272 4.23 -11.33 13.92
N THR A 273 3.83 -10.39 13.06
CA THR A 273 4.19 -8.97 13.18
C THR A 273 3.03 -8.06 13.56
N VAL A 274 1.81 -8.34 13.09
CA VAL A 274 0.60 -7.64 13.53
C VAL A 274 -0.09 -8.39 14.68
N LEU A 275 -0.64 -7.68 15.67
CA LEU A 275 -1.35 -8.34 16.77
C LEU A 275 -2.72 -8.88 16.35
N ASP A 276 -3.42 -8.16 15.48
CA ASP A 276 -4.71 -8.55 14.90
C ASP A 276 -4.84 -7.89 13.52
N PHE A 277 -5.17 -8.65 12.49
CA PHE A 277 -5.35 -8.13 11.12
C PHE A 277 -6.50 -7.11 10.98
N ASN A 278 -7.39 -6.99 11.97
CA ASN A 278 -8.43 -5.99 12.01
C ASN A 278 -7.94 -4.62 12.50
N VAL A 279 -6.75 -4.53 13.12
CA VAL A 279 -6.22 -3.25 13.60
C VAL A 279 -5.94 -2.29 12.46
N ALA A 280 -5.98 -1.02 12.82
CA ALA A 280 -5.75 0.10 11.94
C ALA A 280 -4.32 0.15 11.38
N GLY A 281 -3.33 -0.09 12.25
CA GLY A 281 -1.91 0.13 11.94
C GLY A 281 -1.46 1.55 12.31
N THR A 282 -2.36 2.42 12.77
CA THR A 282 -2.09 3.84 13.10
C THR A 282 -1.17 4.02 14.30
N LYS A 283 -0.89 2.97 15.08
CA LYS A 283 -0.07 3.02 16.30
C LYS A 283 0.96 1.91 16.29
N ALA A 284 2.16 2.19 16.78
CA ALA A 284 3.19 1.15 16.96
C ALA A 284 2.70 -0.01 17.85
N ALA A 285 1.86 0.29 18.84
CA ALA A 285 1.24 -0.69 19.73
C ALA A 285 0.26 -1.66 19.04
N ASP A 286 -0.11 -1.42 17.77
CA ASP A 286 -0.91 -2.37 16.97
C ASP A 286 -0.08 -3.59 16.51
N PHE A 287 1.24 -3.55 16.72
CA PHE A 287 2.22 -4.54 16.26
C PHE A 287 2.87 -5.30 17.41
N ASN A 288 3.38 -6.49 17.11
CA ASN A 288 3.93 -7.41 18.10
C ASN A 288 5.33 -6.97 18.56
N ASN A 289 5.43 -6.47 19.79
CA ASN A 289 6.69 -6.01 20.40
C ASN A 289 7.80 -7.07 20.43
N ALA A 290 7.45 -8.33 20.70
CA ALA A 290 8.43 -9.41 20.84
C ALA A 290 9.05 -9.79 19.49
N ASN A 291 8.26 -9.79 18.43
CA ASN A 291 8.68 -10.18 17.09
C ASN A 291 9.15 -8.98 16.23
N TRP A 292 8.90 -7.75 16.69
CA TRP A 292 9.33 -6.53 16.02
C TRP A 292 10.82 -6.50 15.65
N PRO A 293 11.77 -6.93 16.50
CA PRO A 293 13.19 -6.93 16.14
C PRO A 293 13.50 -7.81 14.94
N VAL A 294 12.76 -8.91 14.73
CA VAL A 294 12.92 -9.77 13.55
C VAL A 294 12.50 -9.04 12.28
N MET A 295 11.31 -8.41 12.30
CA MET A 295 10.81 -7.63 11.17
C MET A 295 11.77 -6.48 10.81
N ARG A 296 12.18 -5.70 11.82
CA ARG A 296 13.17 -4.63 11.66
C ARG A 296 14.48 -5.14 11.09
N GLY A 297 14.97 -6.27 11.61
CA GLY A 297 16.18 -6.94 11.14
C GLY A 297 16.11 -7.27 9.65
N VAL A 298 15.07 -7.99 9.20
CA VAL A 298 14.89 -8.36 7.79
C VAL A 298 14.85 -7.12 6.88
N MET A 299 14.06 -6.10 7.24
CA MET A 299 13.94 -4.86 6.47
C MET A 299 15.29 -4.14 6.31
N ARG A 300 16.01 -3.94 7.43
CA ARG A 300 17.34 -3.33 7.41
C ARG A 300 18.34 -4.16 6.61
N GLY A 301 18.34 -5.47 6.84
CA GLY A 301 19.21 -6.41 6.16
C GLY A 301 19.05 -6.28 4.65
N MET A 302 17.81 -6.29 4.14
CA MET A 302 17.57 -6.15 2.71
C MET A 302 18.07 -4.81 2.15
N ILE A 303 17.77 -3.69 2.81
CA ILE A 303 18.25 -2.36 2.37
C ILE A 303 19.78 -2.35 2.32
N ASP A 304 20.45 -2.74 3.41
CA ASP A 304 21.91 -2.74 3.50
C ASP A 304 22.54 -3.74 2.51
N GLY A 305 21.88 -4.87 2.24
CA GLY A 305 22.27 -5.87 1.26
C GLY A 305 22.30 -5.32 -0.16
N VAL A 306 21.25 -4.63 -0.60
CA VAL A 306 21.24 -3.92 -1.90
C VAL A 306 22.36 -2.88 -1.95
N LYS A 307 22.41 -2.01 -0.93
CA LYS A 307 23.34 -0.88 -0.88
C LYS A 307 24.81 -1.30 -0.83
N SER A 308 25.11 -2.49 -0.30
CA SER A 308 26.46 -3.04 -0.28
C SER A 308 27.08 -3.24 -1.66
N VAL A 309 26.24 -3.41 -2.70
CA VAL A 309 26.68 -3.72 -4.07
C VAL A 309 26.22 -2.71 -5.11
N GLN A 310 25.27 -1.84 -4.73
CA GLN A 310 24.71 -0.77 -5.54
C GLN A 310 24.25 0.39 -4.64
N SER A 311 25.22 1.16 -4.14
CA SER A 311 24.99 2.22 -3.13
C SER A 311 24.00 3.31 -3.57
N ASN A 312 23.84 3.53 -4.87
CA ASN A 312 22.92 4.51 -5.44
C ASN A 312 21.51 3.96 -5.75
N ALA A 313 21.26 2.66 -5.58
CA ALA A 313 19.93 2.08 -5.75
C ALA A 313 18.93 2.74 -4.79
N LYS A 314 17.64 2.74 -5.14
CA LYS A 314 16.56 3.21 -4.28
C LYS A 314 15.89 2.01 -3.62
N CYS A 315 15.89 1.98 -2.29
CA CYS A 315 15.25 0.93 -1.53
C CYS A 315 13.99 1.47 -0.84
N GLY A 316 12.87 0.77 -0.96
CA GLY A 316 11.63 1.03 -0.23
C GLY A 316 11.27 -0.09 0.74
N ILE A 317 10.38 0.19 1.69
CA ILE A 317 9.71 -0.81 2.51
C ILE A 317 8.23 -0.77 2.19
N ASN A 318 7.67 -1.95 1.93
CA ASN A 318 6.26 -2.10 1.64
C ASN A 318 5.40 -2.03 2.91
N PHE A 319 4.59 -0.99 3.01
CA PHE A 319 3.54 -0.87 4.01
C PHE A 319 2.17 -1.05 3.37
N CYS A 320 1.13 -1.30 4.16
CA CYS A 320 -0.23 -1.36 3.64
C CYS A 320 -1.24 -0.86 4.69
N VAL A 321 -2.53 -0.83 4.33
CA VAL A 321 -3.58 -0.25 5.18
C VAL A 321 -3.15 1.14 5.66
N ASN A 322 -3.22 1.43 6.96
CA ASN A 322 -2.77 2.66 7.59
C ASN A 322 -1.60 2.39 8.56
N ASP A 323 -0.62 1.59 8.12
CA ASP A 323 0.54 1.17 8.92
C ASP A 323 1.54 2.30 9.23
N VAL A 324 1.09 3.56 9.30
CA VAL A 324 1.93 4.71 9.68
C VAL A 324 2.53 4.54 11.07
N GLY A 325 1.82 3.89 12.00
CA GLY A 325 2.37 3.60 13.32
C GLY A 325 3.60 2.69 13.26
N ALA A 326 3.62 1.75 12.32
CA ALA A 326 4.80 0.93 12.11
C ALA A 326 5.90 1.70 11.38
N ALA A 327 5.55 2.41 10.30
CA ALA A 327 6.51 3.19 9.52
C ALA A 327 7.21 4.25 10.39
N ASP A 328 6.48 4.98 11.22
CA ASP A 328 7.01 5.97 12.16
C ASP A 328 7.95 5.34 13.19
N ALA A 329 7.55 4.21 13.81
CA ALA A 329 8.37 3.55 14.82
C ALA A 329 9.67 2.98 14.22
N LEU A 330 9.60 2.39 13.02
CA LEU A 330 10.79 1.92 12.30
C LEU A 330 11.69 3.09 11.92
N TRP A 331 11.10 4.19 11.48
CA TRP A 331 11.84 5.41 11.15
C TRP A 331 12.53 5.95 12.41
N ASP A 332 11.84 6.11 13.53
CA ASP A 332 12.40 6.77 14.70
C ASP A 332 13.22 5.84 15.62
N GLY A 333 13.38 4.56 15.25
CA GLY A 333 14.13 3.59 16.06
C GLY A 333 13.42 3.26 17.36
N GLN A 334 12.09 3.13 17.30
CA GLN A 334 11.20 2.81 18.41
C GLN A 334 10.69 1.37 18.34
N GLN A 335 10.24 0.89 19.50
CA GLN A 335 9.52 -0.37 19.66
C GLN A 335 8.03 -0.12 19.87
N PRO A 336 7.16 -1.11 19.60
CA PRO A 336 5.73 -1.06 19.91
C PRO A 336 5.38 -0.70 21.37
N ASP A 337 6.25 -1.01 22.34
CA ASP A 337 6.08 -0.62 23.75
C ASP A 337 6.45 0.84 24.07
N GLY A 338 6.87 1.61 23.08
CA GLY A 338 7.26 3.02 23.21
C GLY A 338 8.70 3.26 23.64
N SER A 339 9.49 2.20 23.87
CA SER A 339 10.93 2.34 24.10
C SER A 339 11.65 2.77 22.81
N GLY A 340 12.71 3.58 22.95
CA GLY A 340 13.50 4.12 21.83
C GLY A 340 14.98 3.76 21.93
N GLY A 341 15.77 4.24 20.96
CA GLY A 341 17.22 3.98 20.90
C GLY A 341 17.58 2.68 20.17
N TYR A 342 16.65 2.12 19.42
CA TYR A 342 16.87 0.96 18.57
C TYR A 342 17.37 1.40 17.19
N PRO A 343 17.91 0.47 16.38
CA PRO A 343 18.31 0.81 15.03
C PRO A 343 17.15 1.36 14.20
N THR A 344 17.43 2.39 13.40
CA THR A 344 16.43 2.97 12.49
C THR A 344 16.37 2.18 11.19
N VAL A 345 15.19 2.15 10.57
CA VAL A 345 15.03 1.74 9.16
C VAL A 345 14.85 3.00 8.33
N ARG A 346 15.75 3.23 7.37
CA ARG A 346 15.76 4.40 6.49
C ARG A 346 15.65 3.91 5.05
N TRP A 347 14.60 4.32 4.36
CA TRP A 347 14.35 4.00 2.96
C TRP A 347 14.52 5.24 2.08
N ASP A 348 14.74 5.03 0.78
CA ASP A 348 14.90 6.09 -0.22
C ASP A 348 13.62 6.42 -0.98
N ILE A 349 12.62 5.54 -0.90
CA ILE A 349 11.29 5.66 -1.49
C ILE A 349 10.28 5.00 -0.55
N THR A 350 9.15 5.66 -0.31
CA THR A 350 8.05 5.07 0.46
C THR A 350 7.20 4.25 -0.50
N THR A 351 6.99 2.96 -0.21
CA THR A 351 6.12 2.11 -1.02
C THR A 351 4.93 1.62 -0.22
N TRP A 352 3.76 1.57 -0.84
CA TRP A 352 2.52 1.28 -0.14
C TRP A 352 1.53 0.48 -0.99
N HIS A 353 0.86 -0.49 -0.40
CA HIS A 353 -0.31 -1.12 -1.00
C HIS A 353 -1.59 -0.43 -0.53
N ASN A 354 -2.44 -0.05 -1.48
CA ASN A 354 -3.74 0.54 -1.20
C ASN A 354 -4.82 -0.10 -2.08
N TYR A 355 -5.53 -1.06 -1.51
CA TYR A 355 -6.71 -1.66 -2.12
C TYR A 355 -7.99 -0.92 -1.68
N GLU A 356 -9.05 -1.03 -2.47
CA GLU A 356 -10.35 -0.36 -2.18
C GLU A 356 -10.81 -0.56 -0.74
N VAL A 357 -10.66 -1.77 -0.21
CA VAL A 357 -11.11 -2.13 1.15
C VAL A 357 -10.34 -1.42 2.27
N TYR A 358 -9.18 -0.83 1.96
CA TYR A 358 -8.39 -0.04 2.90
C TYR A 358 -8.82 1.43 2.92
N GLY A 359 -9.72 1.82 2.02
CA GLY A 359 -10.16 3.19 1.86
C GLY A 359 -9.24 3.99 0.94
N ASP A 360 -9.56 5.26 0.80
CA ASP A 360 -8.92 6.16 -0.13
C ASP A 360 -7.57 6.67 0.41
N VAL A 361 -6.51 6.56 -0.39
CA VAL A 361 -5.14 6.92 0.03
C VAL A 361 -4.97 8.41 0.35
N PHE A 362 -5.80 9.28 -0.27
CA PHE A 362 -5.81 10.73 -0.02
C PHE A 362 -6.70 11.14 1.16
N SER A 363 -7.44 10.18 1.73
CA SER A 363 -8.23 10.39 2.95
C SER A 363 -8.28 9.10 3.76
N LEU A 364 -7.11 8.57 4.10
CA LEU A 364 -6.93 7.27 4.71
C LEU A 364 -7.35 7.29 6.18
N GLY A 365 -8.38 6.52 6.49
CA GLY A 365 -8.96 6.35 7.82
C GLY A 365 -8.18 5.38 8.70
N CYS A 366 -8.45 5.36 10.01
CA CYS A 366 -7.88 4.35 10.90
C CYS A 366 -8.31 2.93 10.50
N ASP A 367 -9.53 2.71 10.03
CA ASP A 367 -10.04 1.41 9.58
C ASP A 367 -10.62 1.45 8.15
N GLY A 368 -10.18 2.43 7.36
CA GLY A 368 -10.81 2.82 6.10
C GLY A 368 -12.03 3.72 6.27
N ALA A 369 -12.44 4.06 7.52
CA ALA A 369 -13.51 5.02 7.78
C ALA A 369 -13.00 6.46 7.94
N GLN A 370 -13.85 7.42 7.58
CA GLN A 370 -13.59 8.84 7.77
C GLN A 370 -13.77 9.27 9.24
N PRO A 371 -13.03 10.29 9.71
CA PRO A 371 -12.16 11.15 8.93
C PRO A 371 -10.73 10.62 8.80
N GLY A 372 -10.26 10.56 7.55
CA GLY A 372 -8.89 10.16 7.21
C GLY A 372 -7.97 11.33 6.86
N PHE A 373 -6.73 11.00 6.54
CA PHE A 373 -5.68 11.94 6.14
C PHE A 373 -5.04 11.57 4.81
N ASP A 374 -4.37 12.53 4.20
CA ASP A 374 -3.61 12.33 2.98
C ASP A 374 -2.30 11.60 3.29
N LEU A 375 -2.26 10.30 2.97
CA LEU A 375 -1.11 9.46 3.27
C LEU A 375 0.15 9.90 2.49
N PRO A 376 0.10 10.21 1.18
CA PRO A 376 1.27 10.71 0.46
C PRO A 376 1.88 11.98 1.07
N ILE A 377 1.07 12.99 1.43
CA ILE A 377 1.55 14.20 2.12
C ILE A 377 2.17 13.85 3.46
N TYR A 378 1.53 12.96 4.23
CA TYR A 378 2.05 12.52 5.51
C TYR A 378 3.44 11.89 5.38
N CYS A 379 3.57 10.90 4.49
CA CYS A 379 4.80 10.18 4.24
C CYS A 379 5.88 11.10 3.67
N GLN A 380 5.52 12.03 2.79
CA GLN A 380 6.45 13.02 2.27
C GLN A 380 7.00 13.91 3.39
N ALA A 381 6.15 14.45 4.25
CA ALA A 381 6.58 15.29 5.35
C ALA A 381 7.46 14.51 6.33
N ARG A 382 7.05 13.30 6.71
CA ARG A 382 7.74 12.47 7.71
C ARG A 382 9.07 11.91 7.22
N TYR A 383 9.11 11.43 5.99
CA TYR A 383 10.24 10.65 5.48
C TYR A 383 11.06 11.38 4.43
N GLY A 384 10.52 12.43 3.81
CA GLY A 384 11.25 13.27 2.85
C GLY A 384 11.63 12.58 1.55
N VAL A 385 10.93 11.50 1.18
CA VAL A 385 11.25 10.65 0.02
C VAL A 385 10.03 10.47 -0.90
N PRO A 386 10.22 10.14 -2.19
CA PRO A 386 9.13 9.86 -3.14
C PRO A 386 8.16 8.78 -2.65
N PHE A 387 6.92 8.84 -3.11
CA PHE A 387 5.87 7.87 -2.78
C PHE A 387 5.47 7.05 -4.00
N ILE A 388 5.41 5.71 -3.85
CA ILE A 388 4.91 4.79 -4.88
C ILE A 388 3.80 3.94 -4.29
N ILE A 389 2.65 3.90 -4.98
CA ILE A 389 1.63 2.89 -4.69
C ILE A 389 2.03 1.63 -5.45
N THR A 390 2.64 0.67 -4.76
CA THR A 390 3.19 -0.54 -5.37
C THR A 390 2.14 -1.60 -5.64
N GLU A 391 0.96 -1.53 -5.02
CA GLU A 391 -0.23 -2.29 -5.41
C GLU A 391 -1.50 -1.47 -5.16
N TRP A 392 -2.41 -1.48 -6.12
CA TRP A 392 -3.78 -1.01 -5.93
C TRP A 392 -4.72 -1.78 -6.85
N ASN A 393 -5.90 -2.11 -6.31
CA ASN A 393 -7.06 -2.61 -7.05
C ASN A 393 -8.29 -2.63 -6.12
N THR A 394 -9.44 -3.00 -6.66
CA THR A 394 -10.58 -3.45 -5.89
C THR A 394 -10.57 -4.97 -5.68
N GLY A 395 -11.44 -5.47 -4.80
CA GLY A 395 -11.53 -6.89 -4.47
C GLY A 395 -12.08 -7.79 -5.59
N PRO A 396 -11.76 -9.10 -5.53
CA PRO A 396 -12.14 -10.09 -6.55
C PRO A 396 -13.65 -10.39 -6.53
N GLU A 397 -14.34 -10.05 -5.43
CA GLU A 397 -15.78 -10.20 -5.28
C GLU A 397 -16.61 -9.25 -6.16
N GLN A 398 -15.97 -8.24 -6.76
CA GLN A 398 -16.64 -7.25 -7.57
C GLN A 398 -16.89 -7.75 -9.00
N SER A 399 -17.90 -7.18 -9.67
CA SER A 399 -18.12 -7.47 -11.08
C SER A 399 -17.04 -6.84 -11.96
N GLU A 400 -16.85 -7.40 -13.15
CA GLU A 400 -15.90 -6.88 -14.13
C GLU A 400 -16.24 -5.44 -14.56
N SER A 401 -17.52 -5.09 -14.66
CA SER A 401 -17.97 -3.71 -14.89
C SER A 401 -17.65 -2.74 -13.76
N TYR A 402 -17.69 -3.22 -12.51
CA TYR A 402 -17.32 -2.45 -11.34
C TYR A 402 -15.81 -2.18 -11.34
N ARG A 403 -15.00 -3.22 -11.58
CA ARG A 403 -13.54 -3.11 -11.71
C ARG A 403 -13.13 -2.07 -12.76
N ALA A 404 -13.73 -2.10 -13.95
CA ALA A 404 -13.48 -1.10 -14.99
C ALA A 404 -13.79 0.34 -14.55
N SER A 405 -14.91 0.53 -13.85
CA SER A 405 -15.31 1.85 -13.32
C SER A 405 -14.36 2.32 -12.23
N TYR A 406 -13.95 1.41 -11.34
CA TYR A 406 -12.99 1.66 -10.27
C TYR A 406 -11.61 2.06 -10.83
N ILE A 407 -11.11 1.33 -11.82
CA ILE A 407 -9.85 1.63 -12.53
C ILE A 407 -9.87 3.06 -13.09
N THR A 408 -10.91 3.42 -13.83
CA THR A 408 -11.03 4.75 -14.44
C THR A 408 -11.06 5.85 -13.38
N SER A 409 -11.85 5.65 -12.32
CA SER A 409 -11.99 6.61 -11.23
C SER A 409 -10.67 6.82 -10.49
N LYS A 410 -10.02 5.72 -10.08
CA LYS A 410 -8.80 5.79 -9.26
C LYS A 410 -7.58 6.26 -10.05
N LEU A 411 -7.42 5.85 -11.30
CA LEU A 411 -6.39 6.45 -12.16
C LEU A 411 -6.63 7.94 -12.37
N GLY A 412 -7.89 8.37 -12.49
CA GLY A 412 -8.27 9.79 -12.54
C GLY A 412 -7.75 10.56 -11.34
N GLU A 413 -8.03 10.06 -10.15
CA GLU A 413 -7.59 10.65 -8.90
C GLU A 413 -6.06 10.67 -8.74
N PHE A 414 -5.39 9.54 -8.99
CA PHE A 414 -3.93 9.47 -8.95
C PHE A 414 -3.30 10.44 -9.93
N TYR A 415 -3.80 10.50 -11.16
CA TYR A 415 -3.25 11.37 -12.20
C TYR A 415 -3.38 12.85 -11.82
N GLN A 416 -4.52 13.29 -11.28
CA GLN A 416 -4.69 14.68 -10.84
C GLN A 416 -3.76 15.04 -9.68
N ASN A 417 -3.53 14.10 -8.76
CA ASN A 417 -2.74 14.34 -7.55
C ASN A 417 -1.23 14.12 -7.72
N ARG A 418 -0.78 13.49 -8.82
CA ARG A 418 0.62 13.04 -8.97
C ARG A 418 1.67 14.13 -8.77
N LYS A 419 1.41 15.34 -9.27
CA LYS A 419 2.36 16.47 -9.22
C LYS A 419 2.33 17.22 -7.89
N THR A 420 1.25 17.10 -7.13
CA THR A 420 1.03 17.81 -5.86
C THR A 420 1.34 16.94 -4.64
N HIS A 421 1.29 15.61 -4.77
CA HIS A 421 1.42 14.65 -3.67
C HIS A 421 2.69 13.79 -3.75
N ASN A 422 3.68 14.23 -4.54
CA ASN A 422 4.96 13.55 -4.71
C ASN A 422 4.84 12.05 -5.09
N MET A 423 3.85 11.73 -5.92
CA MET A 423 3.59 10.36 -6.34
C MET A 423 4.40 10.03 -7.59
N GLN A 424 5.37 9.15 -7.42
CA GLN A 424 6.30 8.76 -8.48
C GLN A 424 5.71 7.67 -9.38
N ALA A 425 4.93 6.74 -8.82
CA ALA A 425 4.26 5.69 -9.58
C ALA A 425 3.04 5.10 -8.86
N VAL A 426 2.13 4.54 -9.66
CA VAL A 426 1.00 3.71 -9.22
C VAL A 426 1.00 2.41 -10.03
N MET A 427 0.99 1.28 -9.33
CA MET A 427 1.17 -0.03 -9.94
C MET A 427 -0.07 -0.90 -9.71
N PHE A 428 -0.82 -1.13 -10.78
CA PHE A 428 -2.06 -1.90 -10.70
C PHE A 428 -1.78 -3.36 -10.33
N TYR A 429 -2.56 -3.93 -9.42
CA TYR A 429 -2.48 -5.35 -9.09
C TYR A 429 -3.68 -6.08 -9.71
N VAL A 430 -3.55 -6.91 -10.75
CA VAL A 430 -2.32 -7.46 -11.34
C VAL A 430 -2.53 -7.68 -12.84
N LEU A 431 -1.47 -7.93 -13.60
CA LEU A 431 -1.58 -8.19 -15.05
C LEU A 431 -2.48 -9.40 -15.33
N ASP A 432 -2.16 -10.55 -14.74
CA ASP A 432 -2.84 -11.83 -14.95
C ASP A 432 -2.91 -12.59 -13.62
N SER A 433 -4.11 -12.97 -13.19
CA SER A 433 -4.36 -13.76 -11.97
C SER A 433 -4.66 -15.25 -12.25
N GLY A 434 -4.57 -15.68 -13.52
CA GLY A 434 -4.97 -17.01 -13.98
C GLY A 434 -6.48 -17.20 -14.10
N ASP A 435 -7.26 -16.17 -13.78
CA ASP A 435 -8.72 -16.14 -13.79
C ASP A 435 -9.24 -14.72 -14.08
N GLU A 436 -10.56 -14.51 -13.93
CA GLU A 436 -11.23 -13.23 -14.19
C GLU A 436 -11.50 -12.40 -12.91
N THR A 437 -10.71 -12.58 -11.84
CA THR A 437 -11.01 -11.95 -10.54
C THR A 437 -10.21 -10.68 -10.26
N PHE A 438 -8.88 -10.72 -10.41
CA PHE A 438 -7.98 -9.58 -10.16
C PHE A 438 -7.29 -9.07 -11.43
N GLY A 439 -6.93 -10.00 -12.33
CA GLY A 439 -6.22 -9.70 -13.56
C GLY A 439 -7.00 -8.81 -14.51
N ILE A 440 -6.29 -8.08 -15.36
CA ILE A 440 -6.85 -7.45 -16.58
C ILE A 440 -6.59 -8.27 -17.84
N MET A 441 -5.84 -9.37 -17.70
CA MET A 441 -5.54 -10.36 -18.72
C MET A 441 -5.74 -11.76 -18.13
N VAL A 442 -6.04 -12.73 -18.99
CA VAL A 442 -5.95 -14.16 -18.67
C VAL A 442 -5.36 -14.91 -19.86
N ASN A 443 -4.26 -15.63 -19.65
CA ASN A 443 -3.61 -16.47 -20.67
C ASN A 443 -3.39 -15.75 -22.03
N GLY A 444 -2.99 -14.48 -21.98
CA GLY A 444 -2.68 -13.63 -23.13
C GLY A 444 -3.88 -12.92 -23.74
N SER A 445 -5.08 -13.11 -23.17
CA SER A 445 -6.31 -12.49 -23.64
C SER A 445 -6.77 -11.36 -22.72
N PRO A 446 -7.11 -10.18 -23.26
CA PRO A 446 -7.71 -9.09 -22.48
C PRO A 446 -9.02 -9.47 -21.80
N ILE A 447 -9.17 -9.10 -20.52
CA ILE A 447 -10.43 -9.18 -19.79
C ILE A 447 -11.12 -7.82 -19.89
N ASN A 448 -12.33 -7.80 -20.43
CA ASN A 448 -13.09 -6.58 -20.67
C ASN A 448 -14.37 -6.53 -19.81
N PRO A 449 -14.79 -5.33 -19.35
CA PRO A 449 -14.23 -4.00 -19.70
C PRO A 449 -12.97 -3.49 -18.98
N SER A 450 -12.36 -4.19 -18.00
CA SER A 450 -11.26 -3.59 -17.21
C SER A 450 -10.01 -3.26 -18.02
N TYR A 451 -9.59 -4.15 -18.94
CA TYR A 451 -8.46 -3.88 -19.83
C TYR A 451 -8.67 -2.59 -20.62
N ASN A 452 -9.82 -2.45 -21.29
CA ASN A 452 -10.14 -1.28 -22.09
C ASN A 452 -10.21 0.00 -21.24
N ALA A 453 -10.73 -0.08 -20.00
CA ALA A 453 -10.76 1.06 -19.08
C ALA A 453 -9.36 1.55 -18.74
N PHE A 454 -8.45 0.63 -18.39
CA PHE A 454 -7.05 0.96 -18.11
C PHE A 454 -6.37 1.58 -19.34
N GLN A 455 -6.42 0.89 -20.48
CA GLN A 455 -5.77 1.32 -21.72
C GLN A 455 -6.31 2.68 -22.22
N SER A 456 -7.62 2.87 -22.20
CA SER A 456 -8.22 4.13 -22.66
C SER A 456 -7.85 5.29 -21.74
N PHE A 457 -7.76 5.05 -20.43
CA PHE A 457 -7.35 6.08 -19.49
C PHE A 457 -5.89 6.50 -19.71
N THR A 458 -4.95 5.56 -19.76
CA THR A 458 -3.52 5.86 -19.88
C THR A 458 -3.18 6.49 -21.23
N SER A 459 -3.84 6.05 -22.31
CA SER A 459 -3.68 6.68 -23.63
C SER A 459 -4.23 8.12 -23.68
N GLY A 460 -5.33 8.40 -22.97
CA GLY A 460 -5.89 9.75 -22.84
C GLY A 460 -5.16 10.67 -21.87
N ASN A 461 -4.31 10.11 -20.99
CA ASN A 461 -3.63 10.84 -19.93
C ASN A 461 -2.15 10.44 -19.86
N PRO A 462 -1.32 10.74 -20.88
CA PRO A 462 0.09 10.36 -20.87
C PRO A 462 0.86 10.98 -19.70
N ASP A 463 1.86 10.25 -19.20
CA ASP A 463 2.80 10.73 -18.17
C ASP A 463 3.82 11.71 -18.78
N ASN A 464 3.40 12.98 -18.90
CA ASN A 464 4.18 14.10 -19.45
C ASN A 464 4.70 15.08 -18.39
#